data_AF-A0A2R6K8W8-F1
#
_entry.id   AF-A0A2R6K8W8-F1
#
_cell.length_a   1.000
_cell.length_b   1.000
_cell.length_c   1.000
_cell.angle_alpha   90.00
_cell.angle_beta   90.00
_cell.angle_gamma   90.00
#
_symmetry.space_group_name_H-M   'P 1'
#
loop_
_entity.id
_entity.type
_entity.pdbx_description
1 polymer ?
#
loop_
_entity_poly.entity_id
_entity_poly.type
_entity_poly.pdbx_seq_one_letter_code
_entity_poly.pdbx_strand_id
1 'polypeptide(L)'
;MRPVGTERRPARGHSGAVTVYADPDPECAEDDWGATRAVAVPLAVAAAFAGVYVGTYGVDRYLDYVTMLGPRGEWLQFVVMGGLIVGHGAVHAMTYAVLGEGSWRDVRVDVSLFPDGLDPVRVAVLPDGPIRRSAYLLGVAAPGLLLGVAPCAWALLTGTPLALFVGLVGVLLTGSDVSELLATLGVSDTAADREFVTG
;
A
#
# COMPACT_ATOMS: atom_id res chain seq x y z
N MET A 1 72.44 3.80 9.43
CA MET A 1 71.13 3.31 9.88
C MET A 1 70.21 4.50 10.04
N ARG A 2 69.15 4.61 9.23
CA ARG A 2 68.10 5.64 9.34
C ARG A 2 66.85 4.98 9.95
N PRO A 3 66.11 5.66 10.85
CA PRO A 3 64.89 5.10 11.40
C PRO A 3 63.77 5.11 10.34
N VAL A 4 63.10 3.97 10.22
CA VAL A 4 61.90 3.79 9.40
C VAL A 4 60.73 4.45 10.14
N GLY A 5 60.21 5.54 9.57
CA GLY A 5 59.00 6.19 10.05
C GLY A 5 57.78 5.33 9.75
N THR A 6 57.08 4.88 10.79
CA THR A 6 55.80 4.19 10.70
C THR A 6 54.70 5.21 10.41
N GLU A 7 54.29 5.27 9.16
CA GLU A 7 53.15 6.05 8.69
C GLU A 7 51.85 5.43 9.26
N ARG A 8 51.28 6.05 10.30
CA ARG A 8 49.97 5.67 10.84
C ARG A 8 48.89 6.05 9.83
N ARG A 9 48.36 5.07 9.10
CA ARG A 9 47.11 5.22 8.34
C ARG A 9 45.98 5.62 9.30
N PRO A 10 45.17 6.64 8.97
CA PRO A 10 43.96 6.92 9.74
C PRO A 10 43.00 5.75 9.61
N ALA A 11 42.49 5.28 10.75
CA ALA A 11 41.42 4.30 10.80
C ALA A 11 40.23 4.85 10.01
N ARG A 12 39.83 4.15 8.94
CA ARG A 12 38.53 4.36 8.31
C ARG A 12 37.48 4.14 9.40
N GLY A 13 36.91 5.24 9.89
CA GLY A 13 35.73 5.19 10.73
C GLY A 13 34.70 4.34 10.00
N HIS A 14 34.31 3.22 10.61
CA HIS A 14 33.02 2.64 10.31
C HIS A 14 32.00 3.70 10.70
N SER A 15 31.57 4.49 9.72
CA SER A 15 30.32 5.21 9.78
C SER A 15 29.27 4.13 9.95
N GLY A 16 28.93 3.82 11.20
CA GLY A 16 27.86 2.90 11.52
C GLY A 16 26.60 3.50 10.93
N ALA A 17 26.21 3.01 9.74
CA ALA A 17 24.89 3.22 9.22
C ALA A 17 23.96 2.66 10.28
N VAL A 18 23.35 3.55 11.06
CA VAL A 18 22.28 3.21 11.97
C VAL A 18 21.09 2.93 11.06
N THR A 19 21.02 1.68 10.58
CA THR A 19 19.88 1.13 9.86
C THR A 19 18.72 1.19 10.82
N VAL A 20 17.73 2.03 10.49
CA VAL A 20 16.45 1.97 11.19
C VAL A 20 15.78 0.74 10.62
N TYR A 21 15.78 -0.34 11.40
CA TYR A 21 14.90 -1.45 11.17
C TYR A 21 13.49 -0.88 11.32
N ALA A 22 12.82 -0.62 10.20
CA ALA A 22 11.37 -0.58 10.23
C ALA A 22 11.01 -2.02 10.53
N ASP A 23 10.77 -2.29 11.81
CA ASP A 23 10.22 -3.57 12.21
C ASP A 23 9.01 -3.80 11.32
N PRO A 24 8.99 -4.85 10.46
CA PRO A 24 7.79 -5.18 9.69
C PRO A 24 6.64 -5.61 10.61
N ASP A 25 6.90 -5.62 11.92
CA ASP A 25 6.00 -5.90 13.01
C ASP A 25 6.25 -4.93 14.21
N PRO A 26 6.17 -3.59 14.02
CA PRO A 26 6.44 -2.63 15.08
C PRO A 26 5.23 -2.64 16.01
N GLU A 27 5.20 -3.60 16.91
CA GLU A 27 4.13 -3.76 17.87
C GLU A 27 2.79 -4.12 17.22
N CYS A 28 2.63 -5.40 16.84
CA CYS A 28 1.37 -6.14 17.09
C CYS A 28 1.03 -6.23 18.60
N ALA A 29 1.32 -5.20 19.39
CA ALA A 29 0.47 -4.88 20.51
C ALA A 29 -0.83 -4.41 19.86
N GLU A 30 -1.90 -5.18 20.05
CA GLU A 30 -3.27 -4.91 19.62
C GLU A 30 -3.76 -3.54 20.14
N ASP A 31 -3.19 -2.48 19.60
CA ASP A 31 -3.70 -1.14 19.70
C ASP A 31 -4.95 -1.17 18.82
N ASP A 32 -6.12 -1.30 19.47
CA ASP A 32 -7.44 -1.25 18.83
C ASP A 32 -7.56 -0.08 17.84
N TRP A 33 -6.73 0.94 18.02
CA TRP A 33 -6.62 2.13 17.19
C TRP A 33 -6.10 1.87 15.77
N GLY A 34 -5.10 1.01 15.57
CA GLY A 34 -4.54 0.67 14.27
C GLY A 34 -5.55 -0.09 13.43
N ALA A 35 -6.21 -1.09 14.02
CA ALA A 35 -7.31 -1.82 13.39
C ALA A 35 -8.50 -0.89 13.08
N THR A 36 -8.85 0.00 14.01
CA THR A 36 -9.93 0.98 13.78
C THR A 36 -9.61 1.90 12.61
N ARG A 37 -8.37 2.39 12.47
CA ARG A 37 -7.98 3.28 11.36
C ARG A 37 -7.93 2.56 10.02
N ALA A 38 -7.39 1.34 9.98
CA ALA A 38 -7.38 0.48 8.79
C ALA A 38 -8.78 0.29 8.19
N VAL A 39 -9.81 0.22 9.04
CA VAL A 39 -11.20 0.04 8.59
C VAL A 39 -11.89 1.38 8.36
N ALA A 40 -11.81 2.30 9.34
CA ALA A 40 -12.61 3.52 9.34
C ALA A 40 -12.23 4.47 8.20
N VAL A 41 -10.94 4.60 7.87
CA VAL A 41 -10.50 5.54 6.83
C VAL A 41 -10.97 5.08 5.44
N PRO A 42 -10.66 3.86 4.96
CA PRO A 42 -11.21 3.38 3.69
C PRO A 42 -12.73 3.40 3.64
N LEU A 43 -13.40 3.00 4.73
CA LEU A 43 -14.85 2.99 4.80
C LEU A 43 -15.43 4.41 4.65
N ALA A 44 -14.87 5.40 5.35
CA ALA A 44 -15.31 6.78 5.26
C ALA A 44 -15.08 7.35 3.85
N VAL A 45 -13.93 7.07 3.23
CA VAL A 45 -13.62 7.50 1.85
C VAL A 45 -14.59 6.85 0.87
N ALA A 46 -14.82 5.55 0.97
CA ALA A 46 -15.77 4.82 0.14
C ALA A 46 -17.20 5.38 0.30
N ALA A 47 -17.65 5.61 1.55
CA ALA A 47 -18.95 6.18 1.83
C ALA A 47 -19.11 7.60 1.25
N ALA A 48 -18.06 8.42 1.31
CA ALA A 48 -18.07 9.75 0.71
C ALA A 48 -18.25 9.70 -0.81
N PHE A 49 -17.47 8.86 -1.51
CA PHE A 49 -17.61 8.69 -2.96
C PHE A 49 -18.98 8.14 -3.36
N ALA A 50 -19.47 7.12 -2.65
CA ALA A 50 -20.80 6.56 -2.88
C ALA A 50 -21.90 7.62 -2.64
N GLY A 51 -21.79 8.40 -1.56
CA GLY A 51 -22.75 9.45 -1.23
C GLY A 51 -22.79 10.55 -2.28
N VAL A 52 -21.63 11.03 -2.75
CA VAL A 52 -21.56 12.04 -3.82
C VAL A 52 -22.12 11.48 -5.13
N TYR A 53 -21.78 10.23 -5.48
CA TYR A 53 -22.30 9.60 -6.69
C TYR A 53 -23.82 9.48 -6.65
N VAL A 54 -24.38 8.96 -5.56
CA VAL A 54 -25.82 8.82 -5.36
C VAL A 54 -26.52 10.18 -5.37
N GLY A 55 -25.94 11.20 -4.72
CA GLY A 55 -26.49 12.55 -4.74
C GLY A 55 -26.49 13.20 -6.13
N THR A 56 -25.54 12.82 -6.99
CA THR A 56 -25.40 13.38 -8.34
C THR A 56 -26.23 12.62 -9.38
N TYR A 57 -26.24 11.30 -9.31
CA TYR A 57 -26.78 10.41 -10.35
C TYR A 57 -28.04 9.64 -9.94
N GLY A 58 -28.43 9.69 -8.67
CA GLY A 58 -29.54 8.92 -8.10
C GLY A 58 -29.16 7.49 -7.70
N VAL A 59 -29.90 6.93 -6.75
CA VAL A 59 -29.72 5.53 -6.29
C VAL A 59 -30.04 4.54 -7.42
N ASP A 60 -31.09 4.81 -8.20
CA ASP A 60 -31.56 3.92 -9.26
C ASP A 60 -30.48 3.61 -10.30
N ARG A 61 -29.67 4.62 -10.63
CA ARG A 61 -28.56 4.46 -11.59
C ARG A 61 -27.47 3.51 -11.08
N TYR A 62 -27.26 3.43 -9.77
CA TYR A 62 -26.37 2.43 -9.20
C TYR A 62 -27.03 1.05 -9.14
N LEU A 63 -28.34 0.96 -8.85
CA LEU A 63 -29.05 -0.31 -8.82
C LEU A 63 -29.20 -0.95 -10.21
N ASP A 64 -29.33 -0.12 -11.26
CA ASP A 64 -29.34 -0.54 -12.66
C ASP A 64 -28.03 -1.22 -13.09
N TYR A 65 -26.93 -1.02 -12.35
CA TYR A 65 -25.71 -1.78 -12.56
C TYR A 65 -25.95 -3.29 -12.44
N VAL A 66 -26.69 -3.72 -11.42
CA VAL A 66 -26.93 -5.14 -11.16
C VAL A 66 -27.73 -5.76 -12.30
N THR A 67 -28.68 -5.01 -12.86
CA THR A 67 -29.46 -5.45 -14.02
C THR A 67 -28.62 -5.42 -15.31
N MET A 68 -27.73 -4.43 -15.47
CA MET A 68 -26.83 -4.28 -16.61
C MET A 68 -25.77 -5.39 -16.70
N LEU A 69 -25.35 -5.95 -15.57
CA LEU A 69 -24.40 -7.06 -15.53
C LEU A 69 -24.94 -8.37 -16.14
N GLY A 70 -26.27 -8.49 -16.25
CA GLY A 70 -26.93 -9.64 -16.85
C GLY A 70 -26.77 -10.96 -16.08
N PRO A 71 -27.10 -12.11 -16.71
CA PRO A 71 -27.18 -13.41 -16.02
C PRO A 71 -25.87 -13.95 -15.44
N ARG A 72 -24.72 -13.33 -15.73
CA ARG A 72 -23.39 -13.73 -15.25
C ARG A 72 -22.70 -12.63 -14.45
N GLY A 73 -23.48 -11.69 -13.92
CA GLY A 73 -22.96 -10.53 -13.20
C GLY A 73 -22.11 -10.89 -11.98
N GLU A 74 -22.52 -11.90 -11.23
CA GLU A 74 -21.77 -12.43 -10.08
C GLU A 74 -20.36 -12.91 -10.47
N TRP A 75 -20.23 -13.63 -11.59
CA TRP A 75 -18.92 -14.08 -12.09
C TRP A 75 -18.07 -12.92 -12.55
N LEU A 76 -18.67 -11.92 -13.19
CA LEU A 76 -17.93 -10.72 -13.57
C LEU A 76 -17.41 -9.98 -12.34
N GLN A 77 -18.26 -9.80 -11.32
CA GLN A 77 -17.85 -9.17 -10.07
C GLN A 77 -16.75 -9.96 -9.37
N PHE A 78 -16.87 -11.29 -9.30
CA PHE A 78 -15.84 -12.15 -8.75
C PHE A 78 -14.49 -11.99 -9.46
N VAL A 79 -14.49 -12.02 -10.80
CA VAL A 79 -13.29 -11.83 -11.62
C VAL A 79 -12.71 -10.42 -11.44
N VAL A 80 -13.56 -9.39 -11.36
CA VAL A 80 -13.13 -8.00 -11.11
C VAL A 80 -12.48 -7.87 -9.74
N MET A 81 -13.09 -8.45 -8.68
CA MET A 81 -12.52 -8.42 -7.34
C MET A 81 -11.19 -9.18 -7.26
N GLY A 82 -11.10 -10.38 -7.85
CA GLY A 82 -9.85 -11.13 -7.94
C GLY A 82 -8.78 -10.37 -8.72
N GLY A 83 -9.17 -9.74 -9.83
CA GLY A 83 -8.30 -8.87 -10.62
C GLY A 83 -7.82 -7.65 -9.86
N LEU A 84 -8.65 -7.06 -9.00
CA LEU A 84 -8.26 -5.95 -8.12
C LEU A 84 -7.24 -6.37 -7.07
N ILE A 85 -7.38 -7.55 -6.47
CA ILE A 85 -6.39 -8.07 -5.50
C ILE A 85 -5.03 -8.27 -6.17
N VAL A 86 -5.00 -8.94 -7.33
CA VAL A 86 -3.76 -9.14 -8.10
C VAL A 86 -3.19 -7.80 -8.56
N GLY A 87 -4.05 -6.91 -9.06
CA GLY A 87 -3.69 -5.56 -9.49
C GLY A 87 -3.10 -4.73 -8.36
N HIS A 88 -3.64 -4.85 -7.14
CA HIS A 88 -3.16 -4.16 -5.95
C HIS A 88 -1.71 -4.53 -5.63
N GLY A 89 -1.40 -5.83 -5.57
CA GLY A 89 -0.02 -6.30 -5.40
C GLY A 89 0.90 -5.90 -6.57
N ALA A 90 0.39 -5.95 -7.80
CA ALA A 90 1.16 -5.53 -8.98
C ALA A 90 1.50 -4.03 -8.97
N VAL A 91 0.58 -3.18 -8.49
CA VAL A 91 0.83 -1.75 -8.34
C VAL A 91 1.93 -1.51 -7.32
N HIS A 92 1.88 -2.14 -6.13
CA HIS A 92 2.97 -2.08 -5.14
C HIS A 92 4.31 -2.49 -5.76
N ALA A 93 4.35 -3.62 -6.46
CA ALA A 93 5.58 -4.12 -7.09
C ALA A 93 6.13 -3.11 -8.13
N MET A 94 5.25 -2.54 -8.95
CA MET A 94 5.62 -1.56 -9.97
C MET A 94 6.16 -0.28 -9.33
N THR A 95 5.52 0.25 -8.29
CA THR A 95 6.00 1.47 -7.63
C THR A 95 7.34 1.25 -6.95
N TYR A 96 7.55 0.12 -6.26
CA TYR A 96 8.86 -0.18 -5.67
C TYR A 96 9.95 -0.36 -6.75
N ALA A 97 9.66 -1.08 -7.84
CA ALA A 97 10.61 -1.28 -8.92
C ALA A 97 10.96 0.02 -9.66
N VAL A 98 9.99 0.92 -9.87
CA VAL A 98 10.21 2.17 -10.63
C VAL A 98 10.79 3.29 -9.75
N LEU A 99 10.28 3.46 -8.53
CA LEU A 99 10.64 4.57 -7.65
C LEU A 99 11.76 4.24 -6.68
N GLY A 100 11.97 2.96 -6.38
CA GLY A 100 12.98 2.51 -5.43
C GLY A 100 14.39 2.37 -5.99
N GLU A 101 14.63 2.78 -7.25
CA GLU A 101 15.91 2.59 -7.98
C GLU A 101 16.35 1.12 -8.10
N GLY A 102 15.47 0.17 -7.77
CA GLY A 102 15.68 -1.26 -7.88
C GLY A 102 15.20 -1.85 -9.22
N SER A 103 15.14 -3.16 -9.27
CA SER A 103 14.59 -3.94 -10.37
C SER A 103 13.37 -4.74 -9.89
N TRP A 104 12.59 -5.27 -10.84
CA TRP A 104 11.52 -6.23 -10.52
C TRP A 104 12.00 -7.47 -9.76
N ARG A 105 13.30 -7.75 -9.74
CA ARG A 105 13.89 -8.87 -8.97
C ARG A 105 14.06 -8.54 -7.50
N ASP A 106 14.03 -7.25 -7.16
CA ASP A 106 14.20 -6.74 -5.79
C ASP A 106 12.83 -6.47 -5.14
N VAL A 107 11.78 -7.14 -5.64
CA VAL A 107 10.44 -7.14 -5.07
C VAL A 107 10.08 -8.58 -4.73
N ARG A 108 9.76 -8.82 -3.46
CA ARG A 108 9.33 -10.12 -2.94
C ARG A 108 7.83 -10.09 -2.64
N VAL A 109 7.18 -11.22 -2.89
CA VAL A 109 5.80 -11.46 -2.44
C VAL A 109 5.90 -12.40 -1.25
N ASP A 110 5.55 -11.89 -0.08
CA ASP A 110 5.46 -12.67 1.14
C ASP A 110 4.01 -13.14 1.36
N VAL A 111 3.85 -14.41 1.69
CA VAL A 111 2.54 -15.05 1.90
C VAL A 111 2.59 -15.84 3.19
N SER A 112 1.82 -15.41 4.18
CA SER A 112 1.63 -16.13 5.44
C SER A 112 0.20 -16.65 5.55
N LEU A 113 0.05 -17.94 5.83
CA LEU A 113 -1.26 -18.61 5.96
C LEU A 113 -1.80 -18.62 7.39
N PHE A 114 -1.06 -18.07 8.34
CA PHE A 114 -1.46 -17.88 9.74
C PHE A 114 -0.62 -16.72 10.29
N PRO A 115 -0.78 -15.50 9.76
CA PRO A 115 -0.14 -14.34 10.38
C PRO A 115 -0.66 -14.25 11.81
N ASP A 116 0.22 -13.89 12.75
CA ASP A 116 -0.22 -13.63 14.12
C ASP A 116 -1.36 -12.58 14.10
N GLY A 117 -2.44 -12.82 14.85
CA GLY A 117 -3.63 -11.95 14.90
C GLY A 117 -4.92 -12.55 14.32
N LEU A 118 -5.79 -11.69 13.78
CA LEU A 118 -7.14 -12.05 13.31
C LEU A 118 -7.21 -12.39 11.81
N ASP A 119 -6.14 -12.13 11.06
CA ASP A 119 -6.13 -12.35 9.62
C ASP A 119 -5.81 -13.81 9.29
N PRO A 120 -6.66 -14.51 8.51
CA PRO A 120 -6.40 -15.91 8.17
C PRO A 120 -5.30 -16.08 7.11
N VAL A 121 -5.03 -15.03 6.31
CA VAL A 121 -3.98 -15.04 5.27
C VAL A 121 -3.47 -13.61 5.11
N ARG A 122 -2.14 -13.43 5.13
CA ARG A 122 -1.46 -12.18 4.76
C ARG A 122 -0.73 -12.38 3.45
N VAL A 123 -0.95 -11.47 2.50
CA VAL A 123 -0.15 -11.35 1.27
C VAL A 123 0.43 -9.95 1.24
N ALA A 124 1.75 -9.83 1.33
CA ALA A 124 2.45 -8.57 1.30
C ALA A 124 3.40 -8.52 0.10
N VAL A 125 3.45 -7.38 -0.58
CA VAL A 125 4.46 -7.12 -1.61
C VAL A 125 5.44 -6.13 -1.00
N LEU A 126 6.70 -6.55 -0.89
CA LEU A 126 7.74 -5.81 -0.18
C LEU A 126 8.94 -5.60 -1.10
N PRO A 127 9.68 -4.49 -0.97
CA PRO A 127 11.03 -4.42 -1.50
C PRO A 127 11.92 -5.50 -0.83
N ASP A 128 12.96 -5.98 -1.51
CA ASP A 128 13.94 -6.94 -0.96
C ASP A 128 15.21 -6.23 -0.46
N GLY A 129 15.22 -4.89 -0.53
CA GLY A 129 16.38 -4.09 -0.26
C GLY A 129 16.04 -2.67 0.19
N PRO A 130 17.08 -1.90 0.50
CA PRO A 130 16.95 -0.53 0.96
C PRO A 130 16.22 0.36 -0.03
N ILE A 131 15.16 1.06 0.41
CA ILE A 131 14.40 2.02 -0.41
C ILE A 131 14.32 3.39 0.24
N ARG A 132 14.24 4.45 -0.57
CA ARG A 132 14.00 5.83 -0.07
C ARG A 132 12.60 5.96 0.54
N ARG A 133 12.47 6.71 1.65
CA ARG A 133 11.19 6.96 2.35
C ARG A 133 10.07 7.39 1.43
N SER A 134 10.34 8.36 0.55
CA SER A 134 9.33 8.90 -0.36
C SER A 134 8.84 7.85 -1.35
N ALA A 135 9.73 7.02 -1.89
CA ALA A 135 9.39 5.93 -2.78
C ALA A 135 8.59 4.85 -2.05
N TYR A 136 8.93 4.54 -0.79
CA TYR A 136 8.15 3.64 0.04
C TYR A 136 6.73 4.16 0.29
N LEU A 137 6.58 5.39 0.78
CA LEU A 137 5.27 6.02 1.02
C LEU A 137 4.41 6.10 -0.25
N LEU A 138 5.02 6.44 -1.38
CA LEU A 138 4.32 6.42 -2.67
C LEU A 138 3.93 5.01 -3.09
N GLY A 139 4.79 4.01 -2.83
CA GLY A 139 4.50 2.61 -3.06
C GLY A 139 3.28 2.16 -2.28
N VAL A 140 3.28 2.39 -0.97
CA VAL A 140 2.17 2.08 -0.05
C VAL A 140 0.87 2.77 -0.47
N ALA A 141 0.93 4.05 -0.85
CA ALA A 141 -0.27 4.81 -1.21
C ALA A 141 -0.82 4.50 -2.63
N ALA A 142 0.02 3.99 -3.54
CA ALA A 142 -0.32 3.91 -4.96
C ALA A 142 -1.53 3.02 -5.27
N PRO A 143 -1.72 1.82 -4.70
CA PRO A 143 -2.89 1.01 -5.00
C PRO A 143 -4.20 1.71 -4.62
N GLY A 144 -4.25 2.37 -3.47
CA GLY A 144 -5.44 3.10 -3.04
C GLY A 144 -5.76 4.28 -3.95
N LEU A 145 -4.73 4.97 -4.44
CA LEU A 145 -4.90 6.07 -5.39
C LEU A 145 -5.32 5.57 -6.78
N LEU A 146 -4.62 4.58 -7.33
CA LEU A 146 -4.79 4.15 -8.73
C LEU A 146 -5.96 3.20 -8.93
N LEU A 147 -6.23 2.30 -7.99
CA LEU A 147 -7.30 1.30 -8.08
C LEU A 147 -8.55 1.71 -7.31
N GLY A 148 -8.42 2.62 -6.34
CA GLY A 148 -9.54 3.13 -5.56
C GLY A 148 -10.01 4.52 -5.99
N VAL A 149 -9.22 5.54 -5.67
CA VAL A 149 -9.59 6.95 -5.86
C VAL A 149 -9.78 7.31 -7.33
N ALA A 150 -8.88 6.90 -8.23
CA ALA A 150 -8.95 7.26 -9.64
C ALA A 150 -10.21 6.67 -10.33
N PRO A 151 -10.58 5.39 -10.17
CA PRO A 151 -11.84 4.86 -10.70
C PRO A 151 -13.08 5.51 -10.08
N CYS A 152 -13.07 5.81 -8.78
CA CYS A 152 -14.14 6.58 -8.12
C CYS A 152 -14.31 7.97 -8.73
N ALA A 153 -13.22 8.72 -8.91
CA ALA A 153 -13.24 10.03 -9.55
C ALA A 153 -13.74 9.93 -11.00
N TRP A 154 -13.29 8.93 -11.74
CA TRP A 154 -13.78 8.66 -13.09
C TRP A 154 -15.28 8.35 -13.13
N ALA A 155 -15.79 7.60 -12.15
CA ALA A 155 -17.21 7.32 -12.00
C ALA A 155 -18.01 8.59 -11.73
N LEU A 156 -17.51 9.48 -10.88
CA LEU A 156 -18.13 10.78 -10.63
C LEU A 156 -18.17 11.66 -11.88
N LEU A 157 -17.15 11.59 -12.75
CA LEU A 157 -17.11 12.35 -14.00
C LEU A 157 -18.04 11.81 -15.09
N THR A 158 -18.24 10.49 -15.14
CA THR A 158 -18.93 9.82 -16.25
C THR A 158 -20.30 9.24 -15.90
N GLY A 159 -20.63 9.14 -14.61
CA GLY A 159 -21.82 8.45 -14.14
C GLY A 159 -21.80 6.95 -14.45
N THR A 160 -20.60 6.34 -14.50
CA THR A 160 -20.41 4.91 -14.78
C THR A 160 -20.41 4.10 -13.48
N PRO A 161 -21.44 3.26 -13.21
CA PRO A 161 -21.54 2.56 -11.94
C PRO A 161 -20.50 1.44 -11.79
N LEU A 162 -20.04 0.84 -12.90
CA LEU A 162 -18.94 -0.14 -12.86
C LEU A 162 -17.63 0.49 -12.37
N ALA A 163 -17.32 1.71 -12.83
CA ALA A 163 -16.13 2.42 -12.36
C ALA A 163 -16.23 2.76 -10.87
N LEU A 164 -17.44 3.11 -10.39
CA LEU A 164 -17.68 3.33 -8.97
C LEU A 164 -17.46 2.04 -8.18
N PHE A 165 -18.05 0.92 -8.61
CA PHE A 165 -17.86 -0.38 -7.96
C PHE A 165 -16.38 -0.76 -7.85
N VAL A 166 -15.63 -0.65 -8.95
CA VAL A 166 -14.19 -0.90 -8.99
C VAL A 166 -13.45 -0.01 -7.99
N GLY A 167 -13.74 1.29 -7.99
CA GLY A 167 -13.10 2.25 -7.10
C GLY A 167 -13.43 2.03 -5.62
N LEU A 168 -14.69 1.72 -5.29
CA LEU A 168 -15.10 1.45 -3.91
C LEU A 168 -14.40 0.20 -3.38
N VAL A 169 -14.38 -0.89 -4.15
CA VAL A 169 -13.64 -2.11 -3.77
C VAL A 169 -12.14 -1.81 -3.65
N GLY A 170 -11.57 -1.08 -4.61
CA GLY A 170 -10.16 -0.69 -4.60
C GLY A 170 -9.76 0.11 -3.36
N VAL A 171 -10.59 1.07 -2.92
CA VAL A 171 -10.38 1.80 -1.66
C VAL A 171 -10.47 0.86 -0.46
N LEU A 172 -11.50 0.01 -0.40
CA LEU A 172 -11.69 -0.89 0.74
C LEU A 172 -10.55 -1.92 0.90
N LEU A 173 -9.84 -2.26 -0.18
CA LEU A 173 -8.67 -3.14 -0.14
C LEU A 173 -7.43 -2.50 0.50
N THR A 174 -7.41 -1.19 0.77
CA THR A 174 -6.19 -0.48 1.22
C THR A 174 -6.12 -0.29 2.73
N GLY A 175 -6.85 -1.08 3.52
CA GLY A 175 -6.88 -0.93 4.97
C GLY A 175 -5.50 -1.09 5.62
N SER A 176 -4.77 -2.15 5.24
CA SER A 176 -3.39 -2.36 5.69
C SER A 176 -2.45 -1.24 5.24
N ASP A 177 -2.60 -0.75 4.01
CA ASP A 177 -1.78 0.33 3.47
C ASP A 177 -1.96 1.64 4.25
N VAL A 178 -3.19 1.94 4.67
CA VAL A 178 -3.45 3.14 5.49
C VAL A 178 -2.75 3.05 6.83
N SER A 179 -2.82 1.90 7.50
CA SER A 179 -2.11 1.70 8.77
C SER A 179 -0.61 1.82 8.59
N GLU A 180 -0.05 1.19 7.57
CA GLU A 180 1.38 1.27 7.25
C GLU A 180 1.83 2.70 6.93
N LEU A 181 1.03 3.44 6.15
CA LEU A 181 1.29 4.83 5.80
C LEU A 181 1.30 5.71 7.05
N LEU A 182 0.31 5.57 7.93
CA LEU A 182 0.21 6.36 9.16
C LEU A 182 1.33 6.03 10.15
N ALA A 183 1.68 4.74 10.29
CA ALA A 183 2.80 4.30 11.11
C ALA A 183 4.11 4.91 10.60
N THR A 184 4.36 4.81 9.29
CA THR A 184 5.55 5.36 8.65
C THR A 184 5.62 6.88 8.79
N LEU A 185 4.51 7.60 8.67
CA LEU A 185 4.45 9.06 8.84
C LEU A 185 4.68 9.51 10.29
N GLY A 186 4.31 8.69 11.27
CA GLY A 186 4.52 8.97 12.70
C GLY A 186 5.98 8.95 13.15
N VAL A 187 6.86 8.27 12.40
CA VAL A 187 8.30 8.24 12.68
C VAL A 187 8.93 9.59 12.32
N SER A 188 9.51 10.28 13.30
CA SER A 188 10.09 11.62 13.16
C SER A 188 11.24 11.67 12.14
N ASP A 189 11.26 12.73 11.30
CA ASP A 189 12.20 12.98 10.19
C ASP A 189 13.68 13.20 10.61
N THR A 190 14.04 13.02 11.89
CA THR A 190 15.41 13.22 12.37
C THR A 190 16.40 12.19 11.80
N ALA A 191 15.92 11.13 11.14
CA ALA A 191 16.70 10.21 10.32
C ALA A 191 16.54 10.53 8.82
N ALA A 192 17.18 11.61 8.36
CA ALA A 192 17.25 11.98 6.94
C ALA A 192 17.62 10.79 6.04
N ASP A 193 16.83 10.57 4.96
CA ASP A 193 17.11 9.68 3.82
C ASP A 193 17.76 8.33 4.16
N ARG A 194 17.32 7.68 5.24
CA ARG A 194 17.78 6.33 5.55
C ARG A 194 16.91 5.29 4.85
N GLU A 195 17.63 4.41 4.17
CA GLU A 195 17.18 3.17 3.59
C GLU A 195 16.30 2.34 4.53
N PHE A 196 15.07 2.01 4.12
CA PHE A 196 14.20 1.07 4.82
C PHE A 196 14.64 -0.35 4.49
N VAL A 197 15.03 -1.14 5.48
CA VAL A 197 15.32 -2.57 5.30
C VAL A 197 14.13 -3.37 5.80
N THR A 198 13.48 -4.08 4.89
CA THR A 198 12.42 -5.05 5.22
C THR A 198 13.08 -6.42 5.48
N GLY A 199 13.02 -6.91 6.72
CA GLY A 199 13.46 -8.25 7.12
C GLY A 199 12.55 -9.33 6.57
#